data_AF-A0AAQ4D2H2-F1
#
_entry.id   AF-A0AAQ4D2H2-F1
#
_cell.length_a   1.000
_cell.length_b   1.000
_cell.length_c   1.000
_cell.angle_alpha   90.00
_cell.angle_beta   90.00
_cell.angle_gamma   90.00
#
_symmetry.space_group_name_H-M   'P 1'
#
loop_
_entity.id
_entity.type
_entity.pdbx_description
1 polymer ?
#
loop_
_entity_poly.entity_id
_entity_poly.type
_entity_poly.pdbx_seq_one_letter_code
_entity_poly.pdbx_strand_id
1 'polypeptide(L)'
;MYRPDDFLFRYLDMKGIGGLNGEEWQANRRYCFQVMRNLGFAKKPMEQHMQEEVQCFNEILESSKGQPITICHQLGASIVNNISALVFGQRYELGDTTGRFVEALLRKFMLNATFFSVFDFLPIVRFLAYYIPHTRIYSVRSVFKDFKQFVRAKYDTTIGGYHIPAGTLVIPNFWKLHNDPTHWPDPSKYDPSRFLNADGTEMKEKPLAFLPFSLGKRSCPGETLAIMEIFIYVTTVLQKFRVHPEEGKSISLKPYDALMTVVDDTQKLCFTPR
;
A
#
# COMPACT_ATOMS: atom_id res chain seq x y z
N MET A 1 -3.71 -20.95 6.08
CA MET A 1 -3.56 -19.85 7.07
C MET A 1 -4.84 -19.06 7.02
N TYR A 2 -5.60 -19.08 8.12
CA TYR A 2 -6.94 -18.51 8.19
C TYR A 2 -6.87 -17.19 8.96
N ARG A 3 -7.33 -16.10 8.34
CA ARG A 3 -7.69 -14.85 9.01
C ARG A 3 -9.17 -14.93 9.37
N PRO A 4 -9.63 -14.31 10.48
CA PRO A 4 -11.06 -14.07 10.66
C PRO A 4 -11.59 -13.37 9.43
N ASP A 5 -12.61 -13.95 8.82
CA ASP A 5 -13.13 -13.38 7.60
C ASP A 5 -13.77 -12.02 7.90
N ASP A 6 -13.28 -11.04 7.16
CA ASP A 6 -13.51 -9.64 7.42
C ASP A 6 -14.85 -9.20 6.83
N PHE A 7 -15.65 -8.47 7.61
CA PHE A 7 -16.95 -8.00 7.17
C PHE A 7 -16.83 -7.14 5.91
N LEU A 8 -15.83 -6.26 5.83
CA LEU A 8 -15.59 -5.40 4.68
C LEU A 8 -15.25 -6.22 3.43
N PHE A 9 -14.30 -7.16 3.54
CA PHE A 9 -13.91 -7.97 2.38
C PHE A 9 -15.04 -8.86 1.87
N ARG A 10 -15.89 -9.37 2.76
CA ARG A 10 -17.10 -10.10 2.34
C ARG A 10 -18.15 -9.16 1.75
N TYR A 11 -18.41 -8.02 2.39
CA TYR A 11 -19.42 -7.05 1.92
C TYR A 11 -19.08 -6.53 0.52
N LEU A 12 -17.80 -6.36 0.24
CA LEU A 12 -17.27 -5.95 -1.06
C LEU A 12 -17.06 -7.12 -2.04
N ASP A 13 -17.41 -8.37 -1.67
CA ASP A 13 -17.11 -9.61 -2.42
C ASP A 13 -15.65 -9.68 -2.93
N MET A 14 -14.71 -9.19 -2.13
CA MET A 14 -13.29 -9.16 -2.47
C MET A 14 -12.73 -10.58 -2.45
N LYS A 15 -12.46 -11.12 -3.65
CA LYS A 15 -11.79 -12.41 -3.87
C LYS A 15 -10.30 -12.23 -4.15
N GLY A 16 -9.57 -13.33 -4.30
CA GLY A 16 -8.14 -13.34 -4.61
C GLY A 16 -7.22 -13.24 -3.40
N ILE A 17 -5.97 -12.81 -3.62
CA ILE A 17 -4.88 -12.83 -2.62
C ILE A 17 -5.23 -12.02 -1.36
N GLY A 18 -5.99 -10.94 -1.51
CA GLY A 18 -6.39 -10.05 -0.41
C GLY A 18 -7.51 -10.61 0.47
N GLY A 19 -8.54 -11.20 -0.13
CA GLY A 19 -9.77 -11.58 0.58
C GLY A 19 -9.96 -13.07 0.86
N LEU A 20 -9.33 -13.98 0.09
CA LEU A 20 -9.50 -15.41 0.31
C LEU A 20 -8.81 -15.90 1.60
N ASN A 21 -9.27 -17.04 2.11
CA ASN A 21 -8.71 -17.74 3.26
C ASN A 21 -8.44 -19.23 3.00
N GLY A 22 -7.75 -19.88 3.95
CA GLY A 22 -7.61 -21.33 3.96
C GLY A 22 -6.80 -21.94 2.81
N GLU A 23 -7.31 -23.02 2.23
CA GLU A 23 -6.71 -23.72 1.10
C GLU A 23 -6.93 -22.99 -0.21
N GLU A 24 -8.11 -22.39 -0.40
CA GLU A 24 -8.43 -21.57 -1.58
C GLU A 24 -7.45 -20.41 -1.72
N TRP A 25 -7.16 -19.71 -0.62
CA TRP A 25 -6.13 -18.67 -0.62
C TRP A 25 -4.74 -19.22 -0.96
N GLN A 26 -4.37 -20.39 -0.43
CA GLN A 26 -3.06 -20.98 -0.71
C GLN A 26 -2.93 -21.36 -2.18
N ALA A 27 -3.98 -21.97 -2.76
CA ALA A 27 -4.03 -22.31 -4.17
C ALA A 27 -4.01 -21.05 -5.05
N ASN A 28 -4.88 -20.08 -4.75
CA ASN A 28 -4.94 -18.81 -5.48
C ASN A 28 -3.61 -18.05 -5.42
N ARG A 29 -3.01 -17.92 -4.22
CA ARG A 29 -1.70 -17.27 -4.07
C ARG A 29 -0.63 -18.00 -4.87
N ARG A 30 -0.52 -19.32 -4.76
CA ARG A 30 0.48 -20.09 -5.54
C ARG A 30 0.30 -19.86 -7.04
N TYR A 31 -0.94 -19.97 -7.52
CA TYR A 31 -1.26 -19.76 -8.93
C TYR A 31 -0.90 -18.35 -9.40
N CYS A 32 -1.36 -17.30 -8.71
CA CYS A 32 -1.08 -15.92 -9.08
C CYS A 32 0.43 -15.63 -9.10
N PHE A 33 1.20 -16.10 -8.11
CA PHE A 33 2.65 -15.90 -8.10
C PHE A 33 3.37 -16.65 -9.21
N GLN A 34 2.91 -17.85 -9.55
CA GLN A 34 3.46 -18.59 -10.68
C GLN A 34 3.21 -17.84 -11.99
N VAL A 35 1.99 -17.37 -12.21
CA VAL A 35 1.62 -16.56 -13.40
C VAL A 35 2.45 -15.28 -13.44
N MET A 36 2.49 -14.50 -12.36
CA MET A 36 3.28 -13.26 -12.29
C MET A 36 4.76 -13.51 -12.62
N ARG A 37 5.39 -14.56 -12.04
CA ARG A 37 6.78 -14.90 -12.37
C ARG A 37 6.98 -15.28 -13.83
N ASN A 38 6.01 -15.96 -14.45
CA ASN A 38 6.07 -16.31 -15.88
C ASN A 38 5.99 -15.06 -16.76
N LEU A 39 5.18 -14.07 -16.36
CA LEU A 39 5.04 -12.79 -17.04
C LEU A 39 6.21 -11.81 -16.83
N GLY A 40 7.24 -12.20 -16.09
CA GLY A 40 8.42 -11.35 -15.87
C GLY A 40 8.42 -10.55 -14.57
N PHE A 41 7.50 -10.83 -13.63
CA PHE A 41 7.46 -10.16 -12.33
C PHE A 41 8.81 -10.22 -11.62
N ALA A 42 9.33 -9.03 -11.27
CA ALA A 42 10.65 -8.84 -10.66
C ALA A 42 11.80 -9.51 -11.45
N LYS A 43 11.73 -9.51 -12.78
CA LYS A 43 12.80 -9.94 -13.70
C LYS A 43 13.24 -8.78 -14.59
N LYS A 44 14.35 -8.97 -15.33
CA LYS A 44 14.92 -7.98 -16.25
C LYS A 44 13.92 -7.31 -17.21
N PRO A 45 12.96 -8.01 -17.84
CA PRO A 45 12.01 -7.35 -18.73
C PRO A 45 11.13 -6.31 -18.00
N MET A 46 10.75 -6.62 -16.76
CA MET A 46 9.99 -5.69 -15.92
C MET A 46 10.85 -4.52 -15.46
N GLU A 47 12.11 -4.78 -15.13
CA GLU A 47 13.08 -3.72 -14.80
C GLU A 47 13.26 -2.74 -15.97
N GLN A 48 13.42 -3.25 -17.20
CA GLN A 48 13.50 -2.44 -18.41
C GLN A 48 12.23 -1.62 -18.64
N HIS A 49 11.06 -2.24 -18.44
CA HIS A 49 9.79 -1.51 -18.53
C HIS A 49 9.70 -0.38 -17.49
N MET A 50 10.10 -0.62 -16.24
CA MET A 50 10.15 0.43 -15.21
C MET A 50 11.13 1.56 -15.57
N GLN A 51 12.26 1.21 -16.19
CA GLN A 51 13.22 2.19 -16.70
C GLN A 51 12.61 3.05 -17.80
N GLU A 52 11.82 2.48 -18.71
CA GLU A 52 11.11 3.23 -19.74
C GLU A 52 10.04 4.17 -19.13
N GLU A 53 9.22 3.66 -18.20
CA GLU A 53 8.19 4.47 -17.53
C GLU A 53 8.79 5.63 -16.75
N VAL A 54 9.88 5.42 -16.00
CA VAL A 54 10.55 6.51 -15.27
C VAL A 54 11.17 7.53 -16.23
N GLN A 55 11.61 7.16 -17.44
CA GLN A 55 12.06 8.14 -18.43
C GLN A 55 10.90 9.03 -18.90
N CYS A 56 9.74 8.46 -19.22
CA CYS A 56 8.55 9.25 -19.54
C CYS A 56 8.15 10.18 -18.39
N PHE A 57 8.25 9.71 -17.14
CA PHE A 57 8.04 10.55 -15.97
C PHE A 57 9.07 11.69 -15.88
N ASN A 58 10.34 11.42 -16.14
CA ASN A 58 11.40 12.44 -16.15
C ASN A 58 11.15 13.51 -17.22
N GLU A 59 10.68 13.15 -18.42
CA GLU A 59 10.36 14.12 -19.47
C GLU A 59 9.33 15.16 -18.99
N ILE A 60 8.35 14.74 -18.16
CA ILE A 60 7.39 15.65 -17.52
C ILE A 60 8.12 16.58 -16.55
N LEU A 61 9.06 16.06 -15.74
CA LEU A 61 9.86 16.88 -14.83
C LEU A 61 10.74 17.88 -15.61
N GLU A 62 11.37 17.47 -16.71
CA GLU A 62 12.17 18.35 -17.58
C GLU A 62 11.30 19.45 -18.20
N SER A 63 10.08 19.12 -18.62
CA SER A 63 9.12 20.08 -19.20
C SER A 63 8.71 21.20 -18.23
N SER A 64 8.82 20.95 -16.91
CA SER A 64 8.54 21.96 -15.88
C SER A 64 9.57 23.10 -15.85
N LYS A 65 10.75 22.91 -16.45
CA LYS A 65 11.85 23.90 -16.49
C LYS A 65 12.17 24.48 -15.11
N GLY A 66 12.14 23.64 -14.07
CA GLY A 66 12.42 24.04 -12.69
C GLY A 66 11.29 24.79 -11.99
N GLN A 67 10.13 24.98 -12.62
CA GLN A 67 8.97 25.58 -11.99
C GLN A 67 8.33 24.63 -10.96
N PRO A 68 7.69 25.15 -9.89
CA PRO A 68 7.04 24.32 -8.89
C PRO A 68 5.86 23.53 -9.49
N ILE A 69 5.92 22.20 -9.40
CA ILE A 69 4.87 21.30 -9.88
C ILE A 69 4.43 20.31 -8.81
N THR A 70 3.17 19.88 -8.86
CA THR A 70 2.70 18.71 -8.10
C THR A 70 2.97 17.46 -8.93
N ILE A 71 3.50 16.41 -8.29
CA ILE A 71 3.89 15.16 -8.98
C ILE A 71 3.07 13.94 -8.55
N CYS A 72 2.22 14.07 -7.54
CA CYS A 72 1.51 12.94 -6.93
C CYS A 72 0.74 12.11 -7.97
N HIS A 73 -0.02 12.78 -8.85
CA HIS A 73 -0.83 12.10 -9.87
C HIS A 73 0.00 11.51 -11.00
N GLN A 74 1.05 12.19 -11.45
CA GLN A 74 1.91 11.76 -12.55
C GLN A 74 2.78 10.57 -12.11
N LEU A 75 3.34 10.64 -10.91
CA LEU A 75 4.08 9.54 -10.30
C LEU A 75 3.14 8.34 -10.06
N GLY A 76 1.95 8.58 -9.51
CA GLY A 76 0.94 7.55 -9.30
C GLY A 76 0.53 6.85 -10.60
N ALA A 77 0.29 7.60 -11.67
CA ALA A 77 -0.03 7.05 -12.99
C ALA A 77 1.11 6.19 -13.57
N SER A 78 2.36 6.65 -13.45
CA SER A 78 3.54 5.92 -13.93
C SER A 78 3.77 4.60 -13.16
N ILE A 79 3.56 4.60 -11.84
CA ILE A 79 3.61 3.37 -11.04
C ILE A 79 2.45 2.41 -11.40
N VAL A 80 1.24 2.94 -11.60
CA VAL A 80 0.08 2.14 -12.04
C VAL A 80 0.33 1.50 -13.41
N ASN A 81 1.07 2.16 -14.32
CA ASN A 81 1.46 1.61 -15.61
C ASN A 81 2.33 0.36 -15.47
N ASN A 82 3.28 0.32 -14.53
CA ASN A 82 4.12 -0.88 -14.32
C ASN A 82 3.28 -2.13 -14.01
N ILE A 83 2.25 -1.99 -13.17
CA ILE A 83 1.33 -3.07 -12.84
C ILE A 83 0.35 -3.35 -13.99
N SER A 84 -0.13 -2.30 -14.66
CA SER A 84 -1.07 -2.44 -15.78
C SER A 84 -0.44 -3.15 -16.97
N ALA A 85 0.82 -2.88 -17.26
CA ALA A 85 1.58 -3.57 -18.29
C ALA A 85 1.76 -5.05 -17.94
N LEU A 86 2.02 -5.37 -16.66
CA LEU A 86 2.13 -6.76 -16.21
C LEU A 86 0.81 -7.52 -16.33
N VAL A 87 -0.29 -6.92 -15.87
CA VAL A 87 -1.58 -7.61 -15.69
C VAL A 87 -2.42 -7.59 -16.97
N PHE A 88 -2.45 -6.45 -17.66
CA PHE A 88 -3.29 -6.21 -18.84
C PHE A 88 -2.50 -6.18 -20.14
N GLY A 89 -1.17 -6.14 -20.10
CA GLY A 89 -0.35 -5.96 -21.31
C GLY A 89 -0.52 -4.59 -21.95
N GLN A 90 -1.01 -3.60 -21.20
CA GLN A 90 -1.37 -2.27 -21.69
C GLN A 90 -0.74 -1.20 -20.79
N ARG A 91 -0.25 -0.13 -21.41
CA ARG A 91 0.20 1.09 -20.73
C ARG A 91 -0.72 2.25 -21.10
N TYR A 92 -0.94 3.16 -20.16
CA TYR A 92 -1.71 4.38 -20.42
C TYR A 92 -0.74 5.55 -20.60
N GLU A 93 -1.05 6.47 -21.51
CA GLU A 93 -0.24 7.69 -21.63
C GLU A 93 -0.35 8.52 -20.34
N LEU A 94 0.77 9.12 -19.92
CA LEU A 94 0.79 9.99 -18.75
C LEU A 94 -0.03 11.24 -19.04
N GLY A 95 -1.23 11.31 -18.45
CA GLY A 95 -2.21 12.35 -18.76
C GLY A 95 -3.38 11.88 -19.63
N ASP A 96 -3.51 10.58 -19.89
CA ASP A 96 -4.76 10.00 -20.38
C ASP A 96 -5.86 10.06 -19.30
N THR A 97 -7.09 10.23 -19.77
CA THR A 97 -8.31 10.15 -18.96
C THR A 97 -8.48 8.79 -18.28
N THR A 98 -8.13 7.69 -18.94
CA THR A 98 -8.28 6.33 -18.40
C THR A 98 -7.30 6.07 -17.26
N GLY A 99 -6.01 6.37 -17.47
CA GLY A 99 -4.98 6.24 -16.43
C GLY A 99 -5.28 7.08 -15.19
N ARG A 100 -5.69 8.35 -15.39
CA ARG A 100 -6.14 9.22 -14.29
C ARG A 100 -7.39 8.68 -13.60
N PHE A 101 -8.32 8.08 -14.34
CA PHE A 101 -9.51 7.48 -13.75
C PHE A 101 -9.15 6.29 -12.85
N VAL A 102 -8.24 5.41 -13.29
CA VAL A 102 -7.77 4.27 -12.48
C VAL A 102 -7.05 4.75 -11.22
N GLU A 103 -6.13 5.72 -11.33
CA GLU A 103 -5.44 6.33 -10.18
C GLU A 103 -6.44 6.98 -9.21
N ALA A 104 -7.38 7.78 -9.72
CA ALA A 104 -8.40 8.42 -8.91
C ALA A 104 -9.33 7.40 -8.22
N LEU A 105 -9.65 6.29 -8.89
CA LEU A 105 -10.45 5.21 -8.32
C LEU A 105 -9.71 4.51 -7.19
N LEU A 106 -8.43 4.18 -7.38
CA LEU A 106 -7.58 3.58 -6.35
C LEU A 106 -7.45 4.53 -5.14
N ARG A 107 -7.24 5.82 -5.37
CA ARG A 107 -7.17 6.82 -4.30
C ARG A 107 -8.49 6.96 -3.53
N LYS A 108 -9.62 7.02 -4.24
CA LYS A 108 -10.96 7.03 -3.62
C LYS A 108 -11.21 5.77 -2.80
N PHE A 109 -10.79 4.61 -3.28
CA PHE A 109 -10.88 3.37 -2.52
C PHE A 109 -10.09 3.47 -1.20
N MET A 110 -8.85 3.96 -1.25
CA MET A 110 -7.99 4.13 -0.08
C MET A 110 -8.55 5.15 0.93
N LEU A 111 -9.11 6.26 0.47
CA LEU A 111 -9.74 7.26 1.35
C LEU A 111 -11.00 6.70 2.03
N ASN A 112 -11.81 5.93 1.29
CA ASN A 112 -13.01 5.30 1.84
C ASN A 112 -12.68 4.12 2.78
N ALA A 113 -11.52 3.46 2.61
CA ALA A 113 -11.02 2.43 3.54
C ALA A 113 -10.98 2.94 5.00
N THR A 114 -10.64 4.20 5.21
CA THR A 114 -10.64 4.84 6.54
C THR A 114 -12.05 4.92 7.13
N PHE A 115 -13.07 5.20 6.30
CA PHE A 115 -14.46 5.28 6.75
C PHE A 115 -15.04 3.90 7.08
N PHE A 116 -14.59 2.84 6.39
CA PHE A 116 -15.01 1.46 6.66
C PHE A 116 -14.60 0.96 8.04
N SER A 117 -13.47 1.45 8.58
CA SER A 117 -13.06 1.12 9.95
C SER A 117 -14.12 1.47 11.01
N VAL A 118 -14.87 2.55 10.83
CA VAL A 118 -15.95 2.94 11.75
C VAL A 118 -17.08 1.90 11.79
N PHE A 119 -17.38 1.28 10.65
CA PHE A 119 -18.38 0.20 10.58
C PHE A 119 -17.88 -1.11 11.20
N ASP A 120 -16.57 -1.37 11.17
CA ASP A 120 -15.96 -2.54 11.80
C ASP A 120 -15.88 -2.39 13.33
N PHE A 121 -15.64 -1.17 13.84
CA PHE A 121 -15.48 -0.91 15.27
C PHE A 121 -16.79 -0.52 16.00
N LEU A 122 -17.77 0.08 15.32
CA LEU A 122 -19.03 0.53 15.92
C LEU A 122 -20.24 -0.20 15.32
N PRO A 123 -20.65 -1.35 15.90
CA PRO A 123 -21.81 -2.11 15.45
C PRO A 123 -23.11 -1.29 15.43
N ILE A 124 -23.23 -0.28 16.28
CA ILE A 124 -24.39 0.63 16.33
C ILE A 124 -24.47 1.50 15.07
N VAL A 125 -23.35 1.94 14.51
CA VAL A 125 -23.35 2.74 13.26
C VAL A 125 -23.80 1.89 12.08
N ARG A 126 -23.41 0.60 12.05
CA ARG A 126 -23.96 -0.40 11.12
C ARG A 126 -25.46 -0.63 11.33
N PHE A 127 -25.93 -0.62 12.58
CA PHE A 127 -27.36 -0.73 12.92
C PHE A 127 -28.15 0.53 12.56
N LEU A 128 -27.56 1.72 12.64
CA LEU A 128 -28.21 2.99 12.26
C LEU A 128 -28.21 3.20 10.75
N ALA A 129 -27.15 2.81 10.04
CA ALA A 129 -27.13 2.75 8.58
C ALA A 129 -28.20 1.77 8.03
N TYR A 130 -28.62 0.81 8.85
CA TYR A 130 -29.75 -0.09 8.61
C TYR A 130 -31.14 0.57 8.71
N TYR A 131 -31.28 1.74 9.35
CA TYR A 131 -32.53 2.52 9.43
C TYR A 131 -32.66 3.63 8.40
N ILE A 132 -31.63 3.91 7.60
CA ILE A 132 -31.70 4.89 6.51
C ILE A 132 -32.27 4.18 5.28
N PRO A 133 -33.53 4.45 4.88
CA PRO A 133 -34.19 3.69 3.84
C PRO A 133 -33.68 4.16 2.48
N HIS A 134 -33.05 3.25 1.71
CA HIS A 134 -33.09 3.14 0.23
C HIS A 134 -31.96 2.27 -0.36
N THR A 135 -31.77 1.01 0.08
CA THR A 135 -31.18 0.00 -0.81
C THR A 135 -31.69 -1.41 -0.49
N ARG A 136 -31.91 -2.21 -1.55
CA ARG A 136 -32.51 -3.56 -1.56
C ARG A 136 -31.74 -4.54 -0.66
N ILE A 137 -32.20 -4.73 0.57
CA ILE A 137 -31.61 -5.64 1.57
C ILE A 137 -32.53 -6.86 1.81
N TYR A 138 -32.91 -7.55 0.73
CA TYR A 138 -33.64 -8.83 0.82
C TYR A 138 -32.70 -10.03 1.06
N SER A 139 -31.39 -9.85 0.88
CA SER A 139 -30.35 -10.89 1.00
C SER A 139 -29.76 -11.07 2.42
N VAL A 140 -30.21 -10.29 3.41
CA VAL A 140 -29.58 -10.26 4.75
C VAL A 140 -30.08 -11.35 5.71
N ARG A 141 -31.10 -12.13 5.35
CA ARG A 141 -31.58 -13.24 6.21
C ARG A 141 -30.62 -14.43 6.31
N SER A 142 -29.75 -14.69 5.32
CA SER A 142 -28.75 -15.77 5.40
C SER A 142 -27.50 -15.36 6.20
N VAL A 143 -27.12 -14.09 6.11
CA VAL A 143 -25.89 -13.54 6.71
C VAL A 143 -25.91 -13.56 8.25
N PHE A 144 -27.09 -13.47 8.87
CA PHE A 144 -27.22 -13.57 10.33
C PHE A 144 -27.01 -14.99 10.88
N LYS A 145 -27.21 -16.04 10.05
CA LYS A 145 -26.90 -17.43 10.45
C LYS A 145 -25.40 -17.71 10.36
N ASP A 146 -24.73 -17.13 9.36
CA ASP A 146 -23.28 -17.25 9.16
C ASP A 146 -22.47 -16.44 10.19
N PHE A 147 -23.06 -15.39 10.79
CA PHE A 147 -22.39 -14.51 11.73
C PHE A 147 -21.89 -15.21 13.02
N LYS A 148 -22.56 -16.26 13.50
CA LYS A 148 -22.11 -17.00 14.69
C LYS A 148 -21.07 -18.09 14.39
N GLN A 149 -20.90 -18.49 13.13
CA GLN A 149 -20.04 -19.61 12.75
C GLN A 149 -18.66 -19.17 12.19
N PHE A 150 -18.53 -17.89 11.83
CA PHE A 150 -17.54 -17.45 10.84
C PHE A 150 -16.40 -16.55 11.36
N VAL A 151 -16.54 -15.95 12.55
CA VAL A 151 -15.45 -15.23 13.23
C VAL A 151 -14.57 -16.25 13.97
N ARG A 152 -13.89 -17.14 13.24
CA ARG A 152 -12.99 -18.15 13.83
C ARG A 152 -11.58 -18.01 13.27
N ALA A 153 -10.63 -17.61 14.12
CA ALA A 153 -9.37 -18.32 14.10
C ALA A 153 -9.70 -19.77 14.47
N LYS A 154 -9.19 -20.74 13.72
CA LYS A 154 -9.60 -22.15 13.89
C LYS A 154 -9.13 -22.73 15.24
N TYR A 155 -8.20 -22.06 15.90
CA TYR A 155 -7.55 -22.50 17.12
C TYR A 155 -7.31 -21.30 18.04
N ASP A 156 -7.41 -21.55 19.34
CA ASP A 156 -6.82 -20.69 20.35
C ASP A 156 -5.31 -20.61 20.14
N THR A 157 -4.72 -19.48 20.49
CA THR A 157 -3.26 -19.32 20.46
C THR A 157 -2.79 -18.50 21.65
N THR A 158 -1.49 -18.48 21.89
CA THR A 158 -0.88 -17.61 22.88
C THR A 158 0.08 -16.64 22.18
N ILE A 159 -0.02 -15.36 22.50
CA ILE A 159 0.90 -14.32 22.00
C ILE A 159 1.44 -13.56 23.20
N GLY A 160 2.77 -13.54 23.37
CA GLY A 160 3.41 -12.80 24.48
C GLY A 160 2.95 -13.23 25.87
N GLY A 161 2.57 -14.50 26.05
CA GLY A 161 2.02 -15.03 27.32
C GLY A 161 0.52 -14.84 27.50
N TYR A 162 -0.16 -14.08 26.62
CA TYR A 162 -1.61 -13.88 26.66
C TYR A 162 -2.33 -14.92 25.81
N HIS A 163 -3.38 -15.53 26.36
CA HIS A 163 -4.29 -16.37 25.59
C HIS A 163 -5.15 -15.51 24.66
N ILE A 164 -5.15 -15.87 23.39
CA ILE A 164 -5.92 -15.24 22.32
C ILE A 164 -6.95 -16.27 21.85
N PRO A 165 -8.23 -16.10 22.22
CA PRO A 165 -9.28 -17.03 21.83
C PRO A 165 -9.42 -17.15 20.32
N ALA A 166 -9.80 -18.34 19.88
CA ALA A 166 -10.27 -18.61 18.53
C ALA A 166 -11.33 -17.58 18.10
N GLY A 167 -11.02 -16.78 17.07
CA GLY A 167 -11.95 -15.77 16.53
C GLY A 167 -11.50 -14.33 16.68
N THR A 168 -10.50 -14.07 17.51
CA THR A 168 -9.99 -12.72 17.74
C THR A 168 -9.41 -12.11 16.46
N LEU A 169 -9.88 -10.91 16.07
CA LEU A 169 -9.23 -10.08 15.05
C LEU A 169 -7.97 -9.47 15.63
N VAL A 170 -6.82 -9.79 15.03
CA VAL A 170 -5.51 -9.27 15.44
C VAL A 170 -5.03 -8.27 14.38
N ILE A 171 -4.90 -7.01 14.77
CA ILE A 171 -4.37 -5.94 13.92
C ILE A 171 -2.96 -5.59 14.37
N PRO A 172 -1.92 -5.84 13.55
CA PRO A 172 -0.57 -5.42 13.88
C PRO A 172 -0.46 -3.90 13.82
N ASN A 173 0.00 -3.28 14.90
CA ASN A 173 0.24 -1.83 14.94
C ASN A 173 1.65 -1.50 14.42
N PHE A 174 1.80 -1.45 13.10
CA PHE A 174 3.08 -1.13 12.47
C PHE A 174 3.54 0.29 12.74
N TRP A 175 2.62 1.26 12.90
CA TRP A 175 2.99 2.62 13.26
C TRP A 175 3.75 2.65 14.59
N LYS A 176 3.21 1.99 15.62
CA LYS A 176 3.89 1.87 16.92
C LYS A 176 5.21 1.15 16.80
N LEU A 177 5.30 0.06 16.05
CA LEU A 177 6.55 -0.69 15.85
C LEU A 177 7.63 0.14 15.16
N HIS A 178 7.26 0.91 14.13
CA HIS A 178 8.19 1.74 13.34
C HIS A 178 8.51 3.08 14.03
N ASN A 179 7.76 3.45 15.08
CA ASN A 179 7.98 4.66 15.88
C ASN A 179 8.34 4.34 17.35
N ASP A 180 8.72 3.10 17.66
CA ASP A 180 9.11 2.75 19.03
C ASP A 180 10.52 3.27 19.34
N PRO A 181 10.71 4.19 20.30
CA PRO A 181 12.02 4.75 20.62
C PRO A 181 13.01 3.71 21.16
N THR A 182 12.54 2.53 21.61
CA THR A 182 13.42 1.41 22.01
C THR A 182 14.17 0.78 20.84
N HIS A 183 13.62 0.89 19.63
CA HIS A 183 14.24 0.40 18.39
C HIS A 183 14.76 1.54 17.51
N TRP A 184 14.14 2.72 17.62
CA TRP A 184 14.36 3.86 16.74
C TRP A 184 14.59 5.13 17.56
N PRO A 185 15.85 5.45 17.95
CA PRO A 185 16.15 6.68 18.72
C PRO A 185 15.65 7.93 17.98
N ASP A 186 14.87 8.81 18.60
CA ASP A 186 14.23 9.96 17.91
C ASP A 186 13.42 9.56 16.66
N PRO A 187 12.35 8.74 16.80
CA PRO A 187 11.66 8.11 15.66
C PRO A 187 11.00 9.11 14.69
N SER A 188 10.71 10.33 15.16
CA SER A 188 10.16 11.41 14.33
C SER A 188 11.19 12.05 13.39
N LYS A 189 12.49 11.82 13.61
CA LYS A 189 13.57 12.36 12.79
C LYS A 189 13.90 11.42 11.65
N TYR A 190 13.84 11.95 10.42
CA TYR A 190 14.39 11.29 9.25
C TYR A 190 15.91 11.15 9.39
N ASP A 191 16.38 9.91 9.51
CA ASP A 191 17.80 9.60 9.71
C ASP A 191 18.16 8.28 8.99
N PRO A 192 18.81 8.37 7.81
CA PRO A 192 19.26 7.19 7.07
C PRO A 192 20.32 6.36 7.81
N SER A 193 21.09 6.95 8.74
CA SER A 193 22.21 6.28 9.42
C SER A 193 21.76 5.09 10.28
N ARG A 194 20.46 5.01 10.60
CA ARG A 194 19.82 3.86 11.26
C ARG A 194 20.07 2.55 10.53
N PHE A 195 20.19 2.62 9.21
CA PHE A 195 20.37 1.47 8.33
C PHE A 195 21.81 1.27 7.86
N LEU A 196 22.74 2.13 8.29
CA LEU A 196 24.16 2.08 7.89
C LEU A 196 25.03 1.57 9.03
N ASN A 197 26.13 0.90 8.71
CA ASN A 197 27.19 0.56 9.67
C ASN A 197 27.85 1.82 10.27
N ALA A 198 28.76 1.65 11.24
CA ALA A 198 29.27 2.77 12.04
C ALA A 198 30.08 3.81 11.23
N ASP A 199 30.73 3.38 10.16
CA ASP A 199 31.52 4.19 9.23
C ASP A 199 30.72 4.64 8.00
N GLY A 200 29.47 4.18 7.82
CA GLY A 200 28.56 4.62 6.77
C GLY A 200 28.82 4.02 5.38
N THR A 201 29.65 2.98 5.30
CA THR A 201 30.10 2.36 4.03
C THR A 201 29.18 1.24 3.56
N GLU A 202 28.46 0.58 4.47
CA GLU A 202 27.61 -0.57 4.17
C GLU A 202 26.26 -0.49 4.89
N MET A 203 25.27 -1.20 4.34
CA MET A 203 23.98 -1.38 4.99
C MET A 203 24.12 -2.40 6.13
N LYS A 204 23.52 -2.10 7.28
CA LYS A 204 23.33 -3.07 8.37
C LYS A 204 22.36 -4.17 7.96
N GLU A 205 22.41 -5.27 8.71
CA GLU A 205 21.30 -6.23 8.68
C GLU A 205 19.98 -5.53 8.99
N LYS A 206 18.93 -5.93 8.25
CA LYS A 206 17.59 -5.33 8.38
C LYS A 206 17.08 -5.51 9.82
N PRO A 207 16.78 -4.42 10.55
CA PRO A 207 16.27 -4.54 11.91
C PRO A 207 14.96 -5.35 11.94
N LEU A 208 14.79 -6.23 12.93
CA LEU A 208 13.56 -7.02 13.08
C LEU A 208 12.31 -6.14 13.27
N ALA A 209 12.48 -4.93 13.82
CA ALA A 209 11.42 -3.94 13.96
C ALA A 209 11.05 -3.24 12.63
N PHE A 210 11.79 -3.48 11.54
CA PHE A 210 11.52 -2.88 10.23
C PHE A 210 10.69 -3.80 9.34
N LEU A 211 9.36 -3.65 9.43
CA LEU A 211 8.37 -4.49 8.73
C LEU A 211 7.44 -3.70 7.78
N PRO A 212 7.96 -2.96 6.78
CA PRO A 212 7.12 -2.20 5.85
C PRO A 212 6.24 -3.08 4.95
N PHE A 213 6.65 -4.34 4.73
CA PHE A 213 5.93 -5.32 3.91
C PHE A 213 5.30 -6.45 4.73
N SER A 214 5.13 -6.23 6.04
CA SER A 214 4.70 -7.24 7.01
C SER A 214 5.67 -8.44 7.08
N LEU A 215 5.24 -9.54 7.69
CA LEU A 215 6.03 -10.77 7.87
C LEU A 215 5.14 -12.02 7.73
N GLY A 216 5.77 -13.14 7.41
CA GLY A 216 5.12 -14.47 7.38
C GLY A 216 4.39 -14.74 6.07
N LYS A 217 3.51 -15.75 6.06
CA LYS A 217 2.89 -16.25 4.80
C LYS A 217 2.01 -15.21 4.10
N ARG A 218 1.56 -14.18 4.84
CA ARG A 218 0.72 -13.08 4.37
C ARG A 218 1.52 -11.79 4.13
N SER A 219 2.85 -11.85 4.12
CA SER A 219 3.69 -10.73 3.70
C SER A 219 3.30 -10.24 2.30
N CYS A 220 3.59 -8.96 2.07
CA CYS A 220 3.24 -8.28 0.83
C CYS A 220 3.73 -9.10 -0.38
N PRO A 221 2.84 -9.49 -1.30
CA PRO A 221 3.25 -10.23 -2.46
C PRO A 221 4.09 -9.39 -3.45
N GLY A 222 3.97 -8.06 -3.35
CA GLY A 222 4.65 -7.09 -4.19
C GLY A 222 6.01 -6.61 -3.66
N GLU A 223 6.52 -7.11 -2.53
CA GLU A 223 7.72 -6.55 -1.87
C GLU A 223 8.91 -6.38 -2.82
N THR A 224 9.29 -7.44 -3.55
CA THR A 224 10.43 -7.38 -4.49
C THR A 224 10.21 -6.35 -5.60
N LEU A 225 8.99 -6.26 -6.12
CA LEU A 225 8.64 -5.31 -7.17
C LEU A 225 8.69 -3.87 -6.65
N ALA A 226 8.09 -3.62 -5.48
CA ALA A 226 8.04 -2.30 -4.86
C ALA A 226 9.45 -1.78 -4.52
N ILE A 227 10.34 -2.64 -4.00
CA ILE A 227 11.74 -2.25 -3.74
C ILE A 227 12.45 -1.86 -5.03
N MET A 228 12.25 -2.62 -6.11
CA MET A 228 12.83 -2.34 -7.42
C MET A 228 12.30 -1.00 -7.99
N GLU A 229 10.99 -0.77 -7.93
CA GLU A 229 10.37 0.49 -8.34
C GLU A 229 10.92 1.67 -7.56
N ILE A 230 10.91 1.61 -6.23
CA ILE A 230 11.41 2.68 -5.36
C ILE A 230 12.88 2.99 -5.72
N PHE A 231 13.71 1.95 -5.87
CA PHE A 231 15.11 2.14 -6.22
C PHE A 231 15.27 2.82 -7.58
N ILE A 232 14.63 2.31 -8.63
CA ILE A 232 14.75 2.86 -10.00
C ILE A 232 14.25 4.30 -10.05
N TYR A 233 13.07 4.58 -9.48
CA TYR A 233 12.48 5.91 -9.51
C TYR A 233 13.31 6.92 -8.74
N VAL A 234 13.68 6.60 -7.50
CA VAL A 234 14.46 7.51 -6.65
C VAL A 234 15.83 7.77 -7.28
N THR A 235 16.54 6.72 -7.71
CA THR A 235 17.89 6.89 -8.28
C THR A 235 17.87 7.66 -9.59
N THR A 236 16.95 7.34 -10.51
CA THR A 236 16.90 8.01 -11.82
C THR A 236 16.54 9.49 -11.68
N VAL A 237 15.57 9.82 -10.83
CA VAL A 237 15.19 11.22 -10.58
C VAL A 237 16.35 11.98 -9.91
N LEU A 238 16.96 11.42 -8.86
CA LEU A 238 18.04 12.11 -8.14
C LEU A 238 19.36 12.19 -8.91
N GLN A 239 19.58 11.32 -9.90
CA GLN A 239 20.72 11.42 -10.82
C GLN A 239 20.55 12.59 -11.80
N LYS A 240 19.32 12.83 -12.28
CA LYS A 240 19.04 13.90 -13.26
C LYS A 240 18.74 15.25 -12.63
N PHE A 241 18.14 15.28 -11.44
CA PHE A 241 17.62 16.52 -10.85
C PHE A 241 18.15 16.79 -9.45
N ARG A 242 18.22 18.07 -9.11
CA ARG A 242 18.16 18.56 -7.74
C ARG A 242 16.69 18.85 -7.42
N VAL A 243 16.19 18.18 -6.38
CA VAL A 243 14.82 18.35 -5.89
C VAL A 243 14.84 19.28 -4.70
N HIS A 244 14.03 20.33 -4.74
CA HIS A 244 13.93 21.32 -3.65
C HIS A 244 12.52 21.90 -3.57
N PRO A 245 12.12 22.49 -2.43
CA PRO A 245 10.84 23.17 -2.33
C PRO A 245 10.79 24.42 -3.21
N GLU A 246 9.57 24.93 -3.39
CA GLU A 246 9.34 26.27 -3.92
C GLU A 246 10.02 27.33 -3.03
N GLU A 247 10.55 28.38 -3.65
CA GLU A 247 11.29 29.42 -2.95
C GLU A 247 10.44 30.06 -1.85
N GLY A 248 11.01 30.16 -0.64
CA GLY A 248 10.32 30.69 0.53
C GLY A 248 9.28 29.77 1.17
N LYS A 249 9.06 28.53 0.66
CA LYS A 249 8.15 27.54 1.26
C LYS A 249 8.89 26.42 1.96
N SER A 250 8.35 25.97 3.09
CA SER A 250 8.79 24.77 3.79
C SER A 250 8.00 23.54 3.33
N ILE A 251 8.65 22.37 3.42
CA ILE A 251 8.02 21.07 3.14
C ILE A 251 7.18 20.66 4.34
N SER A 252 5.93 20.24 4.09
CA SER A 252 5.10 19.57 5.08
C SER A 252 5.37 18.06 5.05
N LEU A 253 5.74 17.51 6.20
CA LEU A 253 5.87 16.05 6.40
C LEU A 253 4.67 15.47 7.16
N LYS A 254 3.61 16.25 7.38
CA LYS A 254 2.43 15.80 8.11
C LYS A 254 1.61 14.86 7.22
N PRO A 255 1.46 13.57 7.57
CA PRO A 255 0.47 12.74 6.90
C PRO A 255 -0.93 13.23 7.28
N TYR A 256 -1.92 12.99 6.41
CA TYR A 256 -3.31 13.06 6.86
C TYR A 256 -3.61 11.84 7.74
N ASP A 257 -4.22 12.07 8.91
CA ASP A 257 -4.61 11.02 9.84
C ASP A 257 -5.68 10.11 9.21
N ALA A 258 -5.24 8.96 8.72
CA ALA A 258 -6.08 7.93 8.11
C ALA A 258 -5.55 6.53 8.48
N LEU A 259 -6.41 5.51 8.37
CA LEU A 259 -6.06 4.10 8.61
C LEU A 259 -4.91 3.64 7.69
N MET A 260 -4.78 4.28 6.54
CA MET A 260 -3.69 4.15 5.57
C MET A 260 -3.08 5.54 5.35
N THR A 261 -1.76 5.62 5.16
CA THR A 261 -1.08 6.91 4.93
C THR A 261 -1.62 7.58 3.66
N VAL A 262 -2.23 8.75 3.83
CA VAL A 262 -2.61 9.64 2.72
C VAL A 262 -1.61 10.78 2.69
N VAL A 263 -0.96 10.95 1.55
CA VAL A 263 0.07 11.98 1.31
C VAL A 263 -0.60 13.27 0.84
N ASP A 264 0.00 14.40 1.19
CA ASP A 264 -0.37 15.72 0.65
C ASP A 264 -0.19 15.76 -0.87
N ASP A 265 -1.29 15.83 -1.61
CA ASP A 265 -1.33 15.91 -3.08
C ASP A 265 -1.20 17.36 -3.59
N THR A 266 -1.13 18.34 -2.68
CA THR A 266 -1.02 19.77 -2.99
C THR A 266 0.41 20.30 -2.93
N GLN A 267 1.33 19.56 -2.30
CA GLN A 267 2.71 20.00 -2.15
C GLN A 267 3.42 20.07 -3.50
N LYS A 268 3.93 21.26 -3.82
CA LYS A 268 4.72 21.53 -5.03
C LYS A 268 6.21 21.39 -4.75
N LEU A 269 6.93 20.82 -5.71
CA LEU A 269 8.38 20.68 -5.70
C LEU A 269 8.97 21.22 -7.01
N CYS A 270 10.21 21.69 -6.93
CA CYS A 270 10.99 22.11 -8.07
C CYS A 270 12.04 21.06 -8.41
N PHE A 271 12.24 20.83 -9.70
CA PHE A 271 13.19 19.85 -10.25
C PHE A 271 14.14 20.59 -11.19
N THR A 272 15.33 20.93 -10.70
CA THR A 272 16.35 21.61 -11.49
C THR A 272 17.35 20.59 -12.04
N PRO A 273 17.68 20.60 -13.34
CA PRO A 273 18.69 19.69 -13.89
C PRO A 273 20.02 19.80 -13.13
N ARG A 274 20.69 18.65 -12.93
CA ARG A 274 22.01 18.57 -12.31
C ARG A 274 23.15 18.96 -13.24
#